data_AF-A0A3D1H3Y7-F1
#
_entry.id   AF-A0A3D1H3Y7-F1
#
_cell.length_a   1.000
_cell.length_b   1.000
_cell.length_c   1.000
_cell.angle_alpha   90.00
_cell.angle_beta   90.00
_cell.angle_gamma   90.00
#
_symmetry.space_group_name_H-M   'P 1'
#
loop_
_entity.id
_entity.type
_entity.pdbx_description
1 polymer ?
#
loop_
_entity_poly.entity_id
_entity_poly.type
_entity_poly.pdbx_seq_one_letter_code
_entity_poly.pdbx_strand_id
1 'polypeptide(L)'
;MRNIVYLFIFWISFAQAQVTLSSAKLDFGDVLTTTEKELAVDITNSTSADLGIDQVKLYGVDYSYSLSNATLAPAGSQKLRVTFKPRHNVVYNGEVILVLSDGSQHRVDIVGNGRYAGTYYDATFNKSYQDLKDALKTTLASGYTNLGYNGARDKMYGEIDNVNGKVTCIYTGRVATFNTRATATSNSFNCEHTWPQSLFNSAEPEKADIHHLFPTDDNANSKRANYAFGTVSNASWTEGGSKLGGSVFEPRDEQKGATARAMLYFCIRYQDYSNFIDSQEEL
;
A
#
# COMPACT_ATOMS: atom_id res chain seq x y z
N MET A 1 21.56 -80.92 -30.93
CA MET A 1 21.85 -79.47 -30.87
C MET A 1 21.23 -78.95 -29.58
N ARG A 2 22.04 -78.51 -28.60
CA ARG A 2 21.56 -78.00 -27.30
C ARG A 2 21.10 -76.56 -27.48
N ASN A 3 19.80 -76.32 -27.28
CA ASN A 3 19.25 -74.96 -27.25
C ASN A 3 19.58 -74.33 -25.89
N ILE A 4 20.47 -73.34 -25.90
CA ILE A 4 20.73 -72.47 -24.75
C ILE A 4 19.75 -71.31 -24.84
N VAL A 5 18.82 -71.23 -23.90
CA VAL A 5 17.93 -70.07 -23.73
C VAL A 5 18.65 -69.07 -22.83
N TYR A 6 18.96 -67.89 -23.37
CA TYR A 6 19.49 -66.78 -22.59
C TYR A 6 18.32 -66.03 -21.94
N LEU A 7 18.22 -66.12 -20.61
CA LEU A 7 17.29 -65.34 -19.80
C LEU A 7 17.93 -63.96 -19.54
N PHE A 8 17.49 -62.93 -20.26
CA PHE A 8 17.84 -61.55 -19.96
C PHE A 8 16.95 -61.04 -18.82
N ILE A 9 17.51 -60.90 -17.63
CA ILE A 9 16.87 -60.24 -16.50
C ILE A 9 17.05 -58.73 -16.69
N PHE A 10 16.01 -58.05 -17.15
CA PHE A 10 15.95 -56.58 -17.12
C PHE A 10 15.67 -56.14 -15.69
N TRP A 11 16.70 -55.62 -15.01
CA TRP A 11 16.52 -54.88 -13.77
C TRP A 11 15.90 -53.52 -14.12
N ILE A 12 14.59 -53.41 -13.95
CA ILE A 12 13.91 -52.11 -13.97
C ILE A 12 14.28 -51.42 -12.65
N SER A 13 15.28 -50.56 -12.69
CA SER A 13 15.56 -49.64 -11.58
C SER A 13 14.47 -48.58 -11.59
N PHE A 14 13.50 -48.69 -10.67
CA PHE A 14 12.63 -47.57 -10.36
C PHE A 14 13.51 -46.49 -9.72
N ALA A 15 13.56 -45.31 -10.36
CA ALA A 15 14.16 -44.14 -9.73
C ALA A 15 13.32 -43.77 -8.51
N GLN A 16 13.75 -44.18 -7.32
CA GLN A 16 13.13 -43.77 -6.07
C GLN A 16 13.51 -42.30 -5.82
N ALA A 17 12.54 -41.47 -5.44
CA ALA A 17 12.80 -40.08 -5.11
C ALA A 17 13.84 -40.01 -3.99
N GLN A 18 14.96 -39.31 -4.23
CA GLN A 18 16.08 -39.23 -3.29
C GLN A 18 15.69 -38.45 -2.03
N VAL A 19 14.74 -37.52 -2.16
CA VAL A 19 14.14 -36.78 -1.05
C VAL A 19 12.62 -36.83 -1.11
N THR A 20 12.01 -36.93 0.07
CA THR A 20 10.56 -36.81 0.25
C THR A 20 10.26 -35.57 1.08
N LEU A 21 9.29 -34.77 0.64
CA LEU A 21 8.76 -33.63 1.38
C LEU A 21 7.48 -34.06 2.11
N SER A 22 7.29 -33.62 3.36
CA SER A 22 6.04 -33.89 4.09
C SER A 22 4.82 -33.16 3.50
N SER A 23 5.05 -32.09 2.75
CA SER A 23 4.04 -31.41 1.94
C SER A 23 4.69 -30.74 0.73
N ALA A 24 3.99 -30.74 -0.40
CA ALA A 24 4.34 -29.93 -1.57
C ALA A 24 3.81 -28.49 -1.47
N LYS A 25 3.02 -28.16 -0.43
CA LYS A 25 2.39 -26.85 -0.24
C LYS A 25 2.36 -26.43 1.22
N LEU A 26 2.67 -25.17 1.50
CA LEU A 26 2.37 -24.49 2.76
C LEU A 26 1.25 -23.47 2.53
N ASP A 27 0.10 -23.72 3.14
CA ASP A 27 -1.06 -22.82 3.11
C ASP A 27 -1.18 -22.07 4.44
N PHE A 28 -0.84 -20.80 4.42
CA PHE A 28 -0.88 -19.95 5.60
C PHE A 28 -2.29 -19.49 5.96
N GLY A 29 -3.26 -19.61 5.05
CA GLY A 29 -4.60 -19.03 5.22
C GLY A 29 -4.55 -17.52 5.46
N ASP A 30 -5.49 -17.01 6.24
CA ASP A 30 -5.54 -15.58 6.61
C ASP A 30 -4.50 -15.26 7.70
N VAL A 31 -3.66 -14.26 7.43
CA VAL A 31 -2.69 -13.70 8.37
C VAL A 31 -2.83 -12.18 8.39
N LEU A 32 -2.95 -11.61 9.58
CA LEU A 32 -3.10 -10.16 9.72
C LEU A 32 -1.78 -9.47 9.37
N THR A 33 -1.83 -8.30 8.73
CA THR A 33 -0.64 -7.51 8.37
C THR A 33 0.15 -6.99 9.58
N THR A 34 -0.40 -7.15 10.79
CA THR A 34 0.23 -6.80 12.07
C THR A 34 0.86 -8.02 12.77
N THR A 35 0.78 -9.20 12.16
CA THR A 35 1.25 -10.47 12.73
C THR A 35 2.05 -11.26 11.70
N GLU A 36 2.68 -12.34 12.14
CA GLU A 36 3.34 -13.31 11.28
C GLU A 36 2.92 -14.73 11.66
N LYS A 37 3.03 -15.65 10.71
CA LYS A 37 2.72 -17.07 10.91
C LYS A 37 3.86 -17.90 10.33
N GLU A 38 4.30 -18.92 11.06
CA GLU A 38 5.30 -19.88 10.61
C GLU A 38 4.64 -21.23 10.34
N LEU A 39 5.01 -21.85 9.23
CA LEU A 39 4.73 -23.24 8.91
C LEU A 39 6.04 -23.95 8.51
N ALA A 40 6.04 -25.27 8.46
CA ALA A 40 7.24 -26.03 8.11
C ALA A 40 6.95 -27.23 7.21
N VAL A 41 7.90 -27.54 6.34
CA VAL A 41 7.97 -28.81 5.60
C VAL A 41 9.16 -29.60 6.12
N ASP A 42 8.93 -30.89 6.36
CA ASP A 42 10.00 -31.84 6.67
C ASP A 42 10.60 -32.34 5.35
N ILE A 43 11.92 -32.22 5.22
CA ILE A 43 12.72 -32.68 4.09
C ILE A 43 13.42 -33.94 4.55
N THR A 44 13.05 -35.09 3.99
CA THR A 44 13.57 -36.40 4.43
C THR A 44 14.42 -37.03 3.34
N ASN A 45 15.70 -37.27 3.65
CA ASN A 45 16.61 -37.99 2.76
C ASN A 45 16.29 -39.48 2.79
N SER A 46 15.86 -39.99 1.64
CA SER A 46 15.47 -41.40 1.48
C SER A 46 16.60 -42.28 0.92
N THR A 47 17.80 -41.70 0.76
CA THR A 47 18.99 -42.39 0.26
C THR A 47 19.84 -42.96 1.41
N SER A 48 20.83 -43.77 1.05
CA SER A 48 21.81 -44.36 1.97
C SER A 48 23.07 -43.50 2.16
N ALA A 49 23.13 -42.30 1.57
CA ALA A 49 24.27 -41.40 1.64
C ALA A 49 23.83 -40.02 2.17
N ASP A 50 24.77 -39.23 2.68
CA ASP A 50 24.50 -37.83 3.03
C ASP A 50 24.08 -37.05 1.77
N LEU A 51 23.15 -36.12 1.93
CA LEU A 51 22.69 -35.23 0.87
C LEU A 51 22.70 -33.77 1.33
N GLY A 52 23.36 -32.90 0.59
CA GLY A 52 23.41 -31.47 0.87
C GLY A 52 22.20 -30.71 0.29
N ILE A 53 21.79 -29.67 0.98
CA ILE A 53 20.88 -28.62 0.50
C ILE A 53 21.76 -27.43 0.12
N ASP A 54 22.20 -27.40 -1.14
CA ASP A 54 23.14 -26.41 -1.66
C ASP A 54 22.49 -25.02 -1.79
N GLN A 55 21.19 -24.99 -2.10
CA GLN A 55 20.46 -23.75 -2.26
C GLN A 55 19.00 -23.86 -1.85
N VAL A 56 18.49 -22.78 -1.24
CA VAL A 56 17.06 -22.53 -1.05
C VAL A 56 16.74 -21.22 -1.75
N LYS A 57 15.97 -21.28 -2.84
CA LYS A 57 15.46 -20.10 -3.54
C LYS A 57 14.04 -19.83 -3.07
N LEU A 58 13.79 -18.64 -2.55
CA LEU A 58 12.47 -18.19 -2.13
C LEU A 58 11.96 -17.12 -3.10
N TYR A 59 10.83 -17.40 -3.74
CA TYR A 59 10.11 -16.48 -4.61
C TYR A 59 8.86 -15.99 -3.89
N GLY A 60 8.95 -14.82 -3.25
CA GLY A 60 7.84 -14.18 -2.55
C GLY A 60 8.34 -13.15 -1.55
N VAL A 61 7.99 -11.87 -1.76
CA VAL A 61 8.61 -10.72 -1.05
C VAL A 61 8.27 -10.61 0.43
N ASP A 62 7.18 -11.25 0.87
CA ASP A 62 6.65 -11.19 2.25
C ASP A 62 6.79 -12.53 2.98
N TYR A 63 7.63 -13.41 2.44
CA TYR A 63 8.04 -14.66 3.06
C TYR A 63 9.51 -14.59 3.47
N SER A 64 9.87 -15.34 4.50
CA SER A 64 11.24 -15.67 4.84
C SER A 64 11.35 -17.15 5.17
N TYR A 65 12.55 -17.69 5.20
CA TYR A 65 12.77 -19.08 5.57
C TYR A 65 13.92 -19.23 6.57
N SER A 66 13.88 -20.33 7.33
CA SER A 66 15.02 -20.81 8.11
C SER A 66 15.17 -22.32 7.96
N LEU A 67 16.41 -22.78 8.05
CA LEU A 67 16.79 -24.18 7.94
C LEU A 67 17.81 -24.48 9.03
N SER A 68 17.59 -25.54 9.80
CA SER A 68 18.45 -25.87 10.94
C SER A 68 19.80 -26.47 10.54
N ASN A 69 19.84 -27.21 9.43
CA ASN A 69 21.06 -27.82 8.91
C ASN A 69 20.96 -27.95 7.38
N ALA A 70 22.07 -27.70 6.69
CA ALA A 70 22.18 -27.83 5.24
C ALA A 70 22.49 -29.27 4.79
N THR A 71 22.80 -30.20 5.69
CA THR A 71 23.07 -31.61 5.35
C THR A 71 22.02 -32.54 5.92
N LEU A 72 21.53 -33.46 5.09
CA LEU A 72 20.61 -34.53 5.45
C LEU A 72 21.38 -35.85 5.53
N ALA A 73 21.54 -36.39 6.73
CA ALA A 73 22.07 -37.75 6.92
C ALA A 73 21.16 -38.81 6.26
N PRO A 74 21.64 -40.05 6.00
CA PRO A 74 20.81 -41.14 5.49
C PRO A 74 19.60 -41.36 6.41
N ALA A 75 18.40 -41.45 5.82
CA ALA A 75 17.12 -41.51 6.54
C ALA A 75 16.85 -40.33 7.50
N GLY A 76 17.70 -39.29 7.48
CA GLY A 76 17.57 -38.09 8.29
C GLY A 76 16.53 -37.12 7.74
N SER A 77 16.00 -36.28 8.63
CA SER A 77 15.00 -35.27 8.29
C SER A 77 15.39 -33.90 8.84
N GLN A 78 15.10 -32.85 8.08
CA GLN A 78 15.29 -31.44 8.49
C GLN A 78 14.02 -30.64 8.23
N LYS A 79 13.79 -29.61 9.06
CA LYS A 79 12.67 -28.69 8.89
C LYS A 79 13.10 -27.47 8.10
N LEU A 80 12.51 -27.29 6.93
CA LEU A 80 12.43 -25.98 6.30
C LEU A 80 11.24 -25.24 6.93
N ARG A 81 11.53 -24.21 7.72
CA ARG A 81 10.52 -23.31 8.28
C ARG A 81 10.34 -22.13 7.33
N VAL A 82 9.10 -21.78 7.05
CA VAL A 82 8.75 -20.61 6.25
C VAL A 82 7.85 -19.72 7.09
N THR A 83 8.23 -18.46 7.21
CA THR A 83 7.47 -17.43 7.92
C THR A 83 6.83 -16.50 6.92
N PHE A 84 5.53 -16.25 7.08
CA PHE A 84 4.75 -15.33 6.26
C PHE A 84 4.39 -14.09 7.08
N LYS A 85 4.74 -12.91 6.56
CA LYS A 85 4.48 -11.60 7.16
C LYS A 85 3.92 -10.64 6.09
N PRO A 86 2.61 -10.72 5.78
CA PRO A 86 2.02 -9.91 4.73
C PRO A 86 1.98 -8.43 5.08
N ARG A 87 2.12 -7.55 4.08
CA ARG A 87 1.98 -6.09 4.25
C ARG A 87 0.68 -5.50 3.69
N HIS A 88 0.08 -6.20 2.74
CA HIS A 88 -1.08 -5.74 1.97
C HIS A 88 -2.27 -6.70 2.07
N ASN A 89 -3.48 -6.16 1.91
CA ASN A 89 -4.76 -6.89 1.95
C ASN A 89 -5.03 -7.66 0.64
N VAL A 90 -4.15 -8.59 0.29
CA VAL A 90 -4.14 -9.30 -1.00
C VAL A 90 -3.79 -10.77 -0.81
N VAL A 91 -4.03 -11.57 -1.85
CA VAL A 91 -3.54 -12.94 -1.94
C VAL A 91 -2.05 -12.92 -2.29
N TYR A 92 -1.28 -13.76 -1.59
CA TYR A 92 0.14 -14.00 -1.84
C TYR A 92 0.29 -15.41 -2.42
N ASN A 93 1.08 -15.49 -3.47
CA ASN A 93 1.47 -16.74 -4.09
C ASN A 93 2.98 -16.70 -4.37
N GLY A 94 3.66 -17.76 -4.01
CA GLY A 94 5.10 -17.88 -4.13
C GLY A 94 5.55 -19.33 -4.18
N GLU A 95 6.86 -19.52 -4.29
CA GLU A 95 7.47 -20.84 -4.39
C GLU A 95 8.78 -20.87 -3.61
N VAL A 96 9.05 -21.98 -2.91
CA VAL A 96 10.40 -22.33 -2.45
C VAL A 96 10.96 -23.43 -3.33
N ILE A 97 12.15 -23.23 -3.87
CA ILE A 97 12.89 -24.24 -4.63
C ILE A 97 14.14 -24.64 -3.84
N LEU A 98 14.20 -25.90 -3.45
CA LEU A 98 15.37 -26.55 -2.88
C LEU A 98 16.21 -27.10 -4.03
N VAL A 99 17.51 -26.80 -4.03
CA VAL A 99 18.50 -27.43 -4.92
C VAL A 99 19.43 -28.25 -4.05
N LEU A 100 19.53 -29.55 -4.34
CA LEU A 100 20.33 -30.49 -3.57
C LEU A 100 21.68 -30.74 -4.23
N SER A 101 22.62 -31.31 -3.48
CA SER A 101 24.00 -31.56 -3.94
C SER A 101 24.13 -32.58 -5.06
N ASP A 102 23.09 -33.39 -5.30
CA ASP A 102 22.99 -34.29 -6.46
C ASP A 102 22.39 -33.60 -7.70
N GLY A 103 22.07 -32.31 -7.60
CA GLY A 103 21.47 -31.50 -8.66
C GLY A 103 19.95 -31.61 -8.76
N SER A 104 19.30 -32.44 -7.95
CA SER A 104 17.85 -32.54 -7.91
C SER A 104 17.20 -31.27 -7.36
N GLN A 105 15.97 -31.00 -7.80
CA GLN A 105 15.20 -29.83 -7.38
C GLN A 105 13.85 -30.25 -6.82
N HIS A 106 13.49 -29.65 -5.70
CA HIS A 106 12.23 -29.90 -5.02
C HIS A 106 11.51 -28.57 -4.75
N ARG A 107 10.21 -28.54 -5.03
CA ARG A 107 9.38 -27.33 -4.96
C ARG A 107 8.39 -27.44 -3.82
N VAL A 108 8.18 -26.34 -3.13
CA VAL A 108 7.12 -26.15 -2.14
C VAL A 108 6.35 -24.89 -2.52
N ASP A 109 5.09 -25.05 -2.91
CA ASP A 109 4.17 -23.94 -3.12
C ASP A 109 3.92 -23.25 -1.78
N ILE A 110 3.99 -21.92 -1.75
CA ILE A 110 3.67 -21.14 -0.55
C ILE A 110 2.55 -20.15 -0.89
N VAL A 111 1.44 -20.25 -0.17
CA VAL A 111 0.27 -19.40 -0.39
C VAL A 111 -0.25 -18.86 0.92
N GLY A 112 -0.82 -17.66 0.88
CA GLY A 112 -1.46 -17.06 2.06
C GLY A 112 -2.22 -15.81 1.70
N ASN A 113 -3.07 -15.36 2.61
CA ASN A 113 -3.85 -14.13 2.46
C ASN A 113 -3.36 -13.13 3.49
N GLY A 114 -2.89 -11.96 3.02
CA GLY A 114 -2.72 -10.82 3.90
C GLY A 114 -4.07 -10.17 4.17
N ARG A 115 -4.37 -9.91 5.44
CA ARG A 115 -5.61 -9.24 5.86
C ARG A 115 -5.30 -8.03 6.72
N TYR A 116 -5.96 -6.90 6.47
CA TYR A 116 -5.94 -5.80 7.43
C TYR A 116 -6.74 -6.17 8.68
N ALA A 117 -6.34 -5.60 9.82
CA ALA A 117 -7.06 -5.80 11.07
C ALA A 117 -8.42 -5.06 11.05
N GLY A 118 -9.45 -5.69 11.63
CA GLY A 118 -10.81 -5.16 11.63
C GLY A 118 -11.52 -5.32 10.28
N THR A 119 -12.69 -4.69 10.14
CA THR A 119 -13.58 -4.90 8.99
C THR A 119 -13.65 -3.72 8.01
N TYR A 120 -13.06 -2.58 8.37
CA TYR A 120 -13.18 -1.33 7.59
C TYR A 120 -12.72 -1.47 6.13
N TYR A 121 -11.70 -2.29 5.88
CA TYR A 121 -11.12 -2.53 4.56
C TYR A 121 -11.45 -3.91 3.98
N ASP A 122 -12.41 -4.66 4.52
CA ASP A 122 -12.71 -6.02 4.03
C ASP A 122 -13.07 -6.03 2.54
N ALA A 123 -13.79 -5.01 2.08
CA ALA A 123 -14.20 -4.87 0.68
C ALA A 123 -13.05 -4.61 -0.30
N THR A 124 -11.84 -4.31 0.19
CA THR A 124 -10.64 -4.08 -0.64
C THR A 124 -9.82 -5.35 -0.87
N PHE A 125 -10.17 -6.46 -0.22
CA PHE A 125 -9.37 -7.68 -0.24
C PHE A 125 -9.14 -8.18 -1.67
N ASN A 126 -7.87 -8.38 -2.00
CA ASN A 126 -7.41 -8.88 -3.30
C ASN A 126 -7.89 -8.07 -4.51
N LYS A 127 -8.19 -6.78 -4.31
CA LYS A 127 -8.52 -5.86 -5.38
C LYS A 127 -7.31 -5.02 -5.77
N SER A 128 -7.25 -4.63 -7.03
CA SER A 128 -6.22 -3.74 -7.58
C SER A 128 -6.85 -2.78 -8.59
N TYR A 129 -6.12 -1.72 -8.96
CA TYR A 129 -6.52 -0.75 -9.98
C TYR A 129 -7.95 -0.21 -9.76
N GLN A 130 -8.79 -0.28 -10.80
CA GLN A 130 -10.16 0.25 -10.79
C GLN A 130 -11.04 -0.43 -9.73
N ASP A 131 -10.93 -1.76 -9.55
CA ASP A 131 -11.72 -2.47 -8.55
C ASP A 131 -11.39 -2.02 -7.12
N LEU A 132 -10.11 -1.76 -6.85
CA LEU A 132 -9.66 -1.21 -5.57
C LEU A 132 -10.16 0.23 -5.38
N LYS A 133 -10.07 1.05 -6.43
CA LYS A 133 -10.56 2.43 -6.43
C LYS A 133 -12.06 2.47 -6.12
N ASP A 134 -12.87 1.62 -6.75
CA ASP A 134 -14.32 1.57 -6.54
C ASP A 134 -14.70 1.09 -5.13
N ALA A 135 -13.96 0.10 -4.60
CA ALA A 135 -14.12 -0.33 -3.21
C ALA A 135 -13.83 0.81 -2.22
N LEU A 136 -12.70 1.51 -2.40
CA LEU A 136 -12.32 2.65 -1.56
C LEU A 136 -13.31 3.81 -1.69
N LYS A 137 -13.76 4.13 -2.90
CA LYS A 137 -14.78 5.16 -3.16
C LYS A 137 -16.07 4.87 -2.39
N THR A 138 -16.51 3.61 -2.38
CA THR A 138 -17.69 3.18 -1.62
C THR A 138 -17.46 3.35 -0.12
N THR A 139 -16.32 2.89 0.39
CA THR A 139 -15.96 3.04 1.81
C THR A 139 -15.91 4.51 2.24
N LEU A 140 -15.29 5.39 1.45
CA LEU A 140 -15.17 6.83 1.73
C LEU A 140 -16.52 7.57 1.66
N ALA A 141 -17.47 7.06 0.87
CA ALA A 141 -18.81 7.61 0.78
C ALA A 141 -19.71 7.20 1.95
N SER A 142 -19.33 6.16 2.71
CA SER A 142 -20.15 5.62 3.79
C SER A 142 -20.35 6.64 4.90
N GLY A 143 -21.61 6.98 5.20
CA GLY A 143 -21.97 7.98 6.21
C GLY A 143 -21.70 9.43 5.82
N TYR A 144 -21.27 9.70 4.58
CA TYR A 144 -21.08 11.06 4.09
C TYR A 144 -22.39 11.85 4.12
N THR A 145 -22.31 13.08 4.64
CA THR A 145 -23.43 14.04 4.66
C THR A 145 -22.97 15.34 3.99
N ASN A 146 -23.66 15.76 2.94
CA ASN A 146 -23.41 17.05 2.32
C ASN A 146 -24.07 18.17 3.15
N LEU A 147 -23.25 19.02 3.78
CA LEU A 147 -23.70 20.19 4.55
C LEU A 147 -23.91 21.44 3.67
N GLY A 148 -23.68 21.30 2.37
CA GLY A 148 -23.58 22.40 1.42
C GLY A 148 -22.31 23.24 1.64
N TYR A 149 -21.92 24.02 0.64
CA TYR A 149 -20.64 24.75 0.68
C TYR A 149 -20.52 25.70 1.88
N ASN A 150 -21.62 26.36 2.25
CA ASN A 150 -21.65 27.24 3.41
C ASN A 150 -21.55 26.46 4.73
N GLY A 151 -22.29 25.36 4.87
CA GLY A 151 -22.27 24.54 6.09
C GLY A 151 -20.93 23.84 6.30
N ALA A 152 -20.28 23.39 5.22
CA ALA A 152 -18.93 22.86 5.27
C ALA A 152 -17.93 23.90 5.81
N ARG A 153 -17.97 25.13 5.28
CA ARG A 153 -17.10 26.21 5.77
C ARG A 153 -17.42 26.65 7.20
N ASP A 154 -18.69 26.62 7.61
CA ASP A 154 -19.07 26.87 9.01
C ASP A 154 -18.45 25.83 9.95
N LYS A 155 -18.44 24.55 9.56
CA LYS A 155 -17.74 23.48 10.30
C LYS A 155 -16.22 23.62 10.28
N MET A 156 -15.64 23.98 9.13
CA MET A 156 -14.21 24.18 8.96
C MET A 156 -13.68 25.28 9.91
N TYR A 157 -14.26 26.48 9.87
CA TYR A 157 -13.81 27.61 10.68
C TYR A 157 -14.27 27.57 12.13
N GLY A 158 -15.41 26.92 12.42
CA GLY A 158 -16.01 26.94 13.76
C GLY A 158 -15.62 25.75 14.63
N GLU A 159 -15.17 24.64 14.04
CA GLU A 159 -15.04 23.36 14.74
C GLU A 159 -13.78 22.59 14.35
N ILE A 160 -13.63 22.17 13.08
CA ILE A 160 -12.60 21.18 12.70
C ILE A 160 -11.20 21.78 12.71
N ASP A 161 -11.02 22.97 12.13
CA ASP A 161 -9.72 23.66 12.07
C ASP A 161 -9.62 24.78 13.12
N ASN A 162 -10.55 24.80 14.07
CA ASN A 162 -10.59 25.79 15.14
C ASN A 162 -10.14 25.16 16.46
N VAL A 163 -9.00 25.64 16.97
CA VAL A 163 -8.48 25.22 18.26
C VAL A 163 -8.58 26.39 19.23
N ASN A 164 -9.55 26.33 20.15
CA ASN A 164 -9.77 27.35 21.18
C ASN A 164 -9.97 28.77 20.62
N GLY A 165 -10.79 28.91 19.57
CA GLY A 165 -11.08 30.17 18.89
C GLY A 165 -10.02 30.60 17.88
N LYS A 166 -8.96 29.81 17.70
CA LYS A 166 -7.84 30.13 16.80
C LYS A 166 -7.86 29.23 15.57
N VAL A 167 -7.73 29.84 14.41
CA VAL A 167 -7.62 29.17 13.11
C VAL A 167 -6.26 29.48 12.50
N THR A 168 -5.60 28.46 11.98
CA THR A 168 -4.25 28.56 11.39
C THR A 168 -4.35 28.49 9.87
N CYS A 169 -3.73 29.43 9.16
CA CYS A 169 -3.58 29.37 7.71
C CYS A 169 -2.67 28.19 7.35
N ILE A 170 -3.16 27.31 6.48
CA ILE A 170 -2.42 26.11 6.11
C ILE A 170 -1.12 26.38 5.34
N TYR A 171 -1.01 27.50 4.62
CA TYR A 171 0.17 27.80 3.81
C TYR A 171 1.18 28.70 4.51
N THR A 172 0.75 29.62 5.37
CA THR A 172 1.65 30.58 6.03
C THR A 172 1.88 30.27 7.51
N GLY A 173 1.04 29.44 8.11
CA GLY A 173 1.01 29.23 9.56
C GLY A 173 0.52 30.45 10.35
N ARG A 174 0.07 31.51 9.67
CA ARG A 174 -0.53 32.68 10.33
C ARG A 174 -1.74 32.23 11.13
N VAL A 175 -1.80 32.63 12.39
CA VAL A 175 -2.95 32.33 13.28
C VAL A 175 -3.82 33.58 13.40
N ALA A 176 -5.13 33.40 13.33
CA ALA A 176 -6.09 34.46 13.64
C ALA A 176 -7.23 33.93 14.51
N THR A 177 -7.87 34.85 15.24
CA THR A 177 -8.93 34.53 16.18
C THR A 177 -10.29 34.83 15.55
N PHE A 178 -11.00 33.79 15.16
CA PHE A 178 -12.36 33.86 14.62
C PHE A 178 -13.02 32.47 14.66
N ASN A 179 -14.34 32.42 14.50
CA ASN A 179 -15.12 31.17 14.49
C ASN A 179 -16.31 31.20 13.52
N THR A 180 -16.43 32.23 12.67
CA THR A 180 -17.48 32.33 11.66
C THR A 180 -16.90 32.74 10.32
N ARG A 181 -17.61 32.47 9.22
CA ARG A 181 -17.22 32.94 7.88
C ARG A 181 -17.08 34.46 7.79
N ALA A 182 -17.98 35.20 8.45
CA ALA A 182 -17.95 36.65 8.45
C ALA A 182 -16.68 37.18 9.13
N THR A 183 -16.37 36.65 10.32
CA THR A 183 -15.17 37.05 11.07
C THR A 183 -13.87 36.51 10.46
N ALA A 184 -13.90 35.40 9.73
CA ALA A 184 -12.78 34.94 8.90
C ALA A 184 -12.44 35.98 7.82
N THR A 185 -13.44 36.49 7.11
CA THR A 185 -13.26 37.52 6.07
C THR A 185 -12.68 38.81 6.66
N SER A 186 -13.18 39.25 7.83
CA SER A 186 -12.61 40.40 8.56
C SER A 186 -11.15 40.21 9.00
N ASN A 187 -10.67 38.97 9.06
CA ASN A 187 -9.29 38.63 9.38
C ASN A 187 -8.44 38.31 8.13
N SER A 188 -8.95 38.58 6.92
CA SER A 188 -8.31 38.24 5.65
C SER A 188 -8.05 36.74 5.48
N PHE A 189 -9.04 35.93 5.87
CA PHE A 189 -9.07 34.49 5.64
C PHE A 189 -10.20 34.13 4.67
N ASN A 190 -9.90 33.22 3.75
CA ASN A 190 -10.86 32.56 2.89
C ASN A 190 -10.68 31.03 2.94
N CYS A 191 -11.32 30.33 2.02
CA CYS A 191 -11.33 28.87 1.96
C CYS A 191 -10.46 28.44 0.79
N GLU A 192 -9.46 27.64 1.08
CA GLU A 192 -8.69 26.91 0.08
C GLU A 192 -9.53 25.76 -0.44
N HIS A 193 -9.48 25.56 -1.75
CA HIS A 193 -9.89 24.32 -2.40
C HIS A 193 -8.63 23.63 -2.90
N THR A 194 -8.14 22.68 -2.10
CA THR A 194 -6.86 22.01 -2.39
C THR A 194 -6.87 21.37 -3.78
N TRP A 195 -7.99 20.73 -4.14
CA TRP A 195 -8.28 20.45 -5.55
C TRP A 195 -8.94 21.69 -6.18
N PRO A 196 -8.31 22.34 -7.17
CA PRO A 196 -8.83 23.60 -7.72
C PRO A 196 -10.25 23.47 -8.29
N GLN A 197 -11.13 24.39 -7.90
CA GLN A 197 -12.51 24.46 -8.40
C GLN A 197 -12.60 24.62 -9.93
N SER A 198 -11.58 25.20 -10.56
CA SER A 198 -11.52 25.38 -12.01
C SER A 198 -11.31 24.07 -12.78
N LEU A 199 -10.96 22.97 -12.11
CA LEU A 199 -10.70 21.67 -12.72
C LEU A 199 -11.91 20.72 -12.62
N PHE A 200 -13.05 21.23 -12.15
CA PHE A 200 -14.34 20.55 -12.16
C PHE A 200 -15.48 21.57 -12.30
N ASN A 201 -16.73 21.11 -12.29
CA ASN A 201 -17.91 21.97 -12.55
C ASN A 201 -18.23 22.97 -11.43
N SER A 202 -17.39 23.11 -10.38
CA SER A 202 -17.66 23.93 -9.20
C SER A 202 -19.04 23.65 -8.57
N ALA A 203 -19.51 22.40 -8.72
CA ALA A 203 -20.82 21.93 -8.29
C ALA A 203 -20.72 21.13 -6.99
N GLU A 204 -21.84 20.97 -6.31
CA GLU A 204 -21.96 20.03 -5.20
C GLU A 204 -22.15 18.60 -5.73
N PRO A 205 -21.65 17.57 -5.02
CA PRO A 205 -21.05 17.62 -3.68
C PRO A 205 -19.57 18.05 -3.64
N GLU A 206 -18.83 18.00 -4.75
CA GLU A 206 -17.37 18.22 -4.81
C GLU A 206 -16.96 19.52 -4.13
N LYS A 207 -17.60 20.63 -4.51
CA LYS A 207 -17.30 21.97 -3.99
C LYS A 207 -17.45 22.09 -2.47
N ALA A 208 -18.35 21.31 -1.88
CA ALA A 208 -18.72 21.37 -0.47
C ALA A 208 -18.05 20.29 0.38
N ASP A 209 -17.32 19.35 -0.21
CA ASP A 209 -16.72 18.25 0.54
C ASP A 209 -15.57 18.76 1.41
N ILE A 210 -15.76 18.76 2.73
CA ILE A 210 -14.82 19.37 3.67
C ILE A 210 -13.43 18.70 3.68
N HIS A 211 -13.30 17.48 3.18
CA HIS A 211 -12.00 16.76 3.13
C HIS A 211 -10.93 17.43 2.25
N HIS A 212 -11.33 18.35 1.38
CA HIS A 212 -10.40 19.13 0.54
C HIS A 212 -10.50 20.65 0.76
N LEU A 213 -11.24 21.09 1.77
CA LEU A 213 -11.39 22.50 2.14
C LEU A 213 -10.49 22.81 3.32
N PHE A 214 -9.77 23.93 3.26
CA PHE A 214 -8.90 24.36 4.37
C PHE A 214 -8.93 25.87 4.60
N PRO A 215 -8.67 26.35 5.84
CA PRO A 215 -8.49 27.77 6.10
C PRO A 215 -7.16 28.27 5.53
N THR A 216 -7.21 29.35 4.77
CA THR A 216 -6.02 30.03 4.27
C THR A 216 -6.22 31.53 4.32
N ASP A 217 -5.14 32.29 4.46
CA ASP A 217 -5.19 33.73 4.23
C ASP A 217 -5.34 34.04 2.73
N ASP A 218 -5.92 35.20 2.43
CA ASP A 218 -6.29 35.59 1.07
C ASP A 218 -5.09 35.71 0.11
N ASN A 219 -3.95 36.20 0.62
CA ASN A 219 -2.75 36.37 -0.19
C ASN A 219 -2.16 35.01 -0.56
N ALA A 220 -1.96 34.13 0.42
CA ALA A 220 -1.42 32.80 0.19
C ALA A 220 -2.32 31.96 -0.73
N ASN A 221 -3.65 32.05 -0.58
CA ASN A 221 -4.57 31.40 -1.51
C ASN A 221 -4.41 31.94 -2.94
N SER A 222 -4.30 33.27 -3.08
CA SER A 222 -4.06 33.89 -4.38
C SER A 222 -2.72 33.47 -5.00
N LYS A 223 -1.69 33.20 -4.18
CA LYS A 223 -0.40 32.65 -4.64
C LYS A 223 -0.48 31.17 -5.00
N ARG A 224 -1.29 30.38 -4.28
CA ARG A 224 -1.60 29.00 -4.68
C ARG A 224 -2.27 29.01 -6.05
N ALA A 225 -3.35 29.76 -6.23
CA ALA A 225 -4.18 29.72 -7.44
C ALA A 225 -4.61 28.27 -7.78
N ASN A 226 -4.33 27.79 -9.00
CA ASN A 226 -4.56 26.40 -9.43
C ASN A 226 -3.26 25.68 -9.79
N TYR A 227 -2.13 26.15 -9.28
CA TYR A 227 -0.82 25.58 -9.60
C TYR A 227 -0.67 24.15 -9.09
N ALA A 228 0.13 23.39 -9.82
CA ALA A 228 0.57 22.07 -9.42
C ALA A 228 1.30 22.13 -8.09
N PHE A 229 1.12 21.10 -7.25
CA PHE A 229 1.95 20.91 -6.08
C PHE A 229 3.24 20.21 -6.49
N GLY A 230 4.36 20.67 -5.93
CA GLY A 230 5.68 20.13 -6.24
C GLY A 230 6.77 20.86 -5.49
N THR A 231 8.02 20.45 -5.67
CA THR A 231 9.15 21.10 -4.99
C THR A 231 9.59 22.34 -5.77
N VAL A 232 9.70 23.49 -5.10
CA VAL A 232 10.07 24.75 -5.76
C VAL A 232 11.56 25.00 -5.59
N SER A 233 12.32 24.92 -6.69
CA SER A 233 13.76 25.22 -6.69
C SER A 233 14.06 26.73 -6.73
N ASN A 234 13.29 27.50 -7.49
CA ASN A 234 13.47 28.96 -7.65
C ASN A 234 12.18 29.69 -7.27
N ALA A 235 12.09 30.13 -6.02
CA ALA A 235 10.89 30.77 -5.49
C ALA A 235 10.78 32.23 -5.95
N SER A 236 9.62 32.56 -6.52
CA SER A 236 9.15 33.93 -6.81
C SER A 236 8.37 34.55 -5.63
N TRP A 237 7.87 33.70 -4.73
CA TRP A 237 7.24 34.10 -3.48
C TRP A 237 7.50 33.02 -2.42
N THR A 238 7.71 33.46 -1.18
CA THR A 238 7.91 32.58 -0.01
C THR A 238 7.26 33.22 1.20
N GLU A 239 6.46 32.46 1.95
CA GLU A 239 5.87 32.91 3.21
C GLU A 239 5.55 31.70 4.10
N GLY A 240 5.92 31.76 5.38
CA GLY A 240 5.58 30.73 6.37
C GLY A 240 6.02 29.30 6.04
N GLY A 241 7.00 29.15 5.14
CA GLY A 241 7.52 27.87 4.65
C GLY A 241 6.99 27.44 3.28
N SER A 242 5.86 28.00 2.83
CA SER A 242 5.35 27.72 1.49
C SER A 242 6.08 28.56 0.43
N LYS A 243 6.15 28.05 -0.78
CA LYS A 243 6.83 28.69 -1.91
C LYS A 243 5.98 28.62 -3.17
N LEU A 244 6.11 29.64 -4.02
CA LEU A 244 5.60 29.63 -5.39
C LEU A 244 6.77 29.93 -6.33
N GLY A 245 6.95 29.12 -7.35
CA GLY A 245 7.91 29.36 -8.43
C GLY A 245 7.37 28.87 -9.76
N GLY A 246 7.31 29.75 -10.77
CA GLY A 246 6.68 29.42 -12.04
C GLY A 246 5.22 29.01 -11.84
N SER A 247 4.89 27.78 -12.25
CA SER A 247 3.55 27.18 -12.11
C SER A 247 3.49 26.07 -11.05
N VAL A 248 4.43 26.07 -10.09
CA VAL A 248 4.53 25.08 -9.01
C VAL A 248 4.42 25.77 -7.66
N PHE A 249 3.57 25.23 -6.80
CA PHE A 249 3.40 25.65 -5.42
C PHE A 249 3.88 24.55 -4.49
N GLU A 250 4.81 24.88 -3.60
CA GLU A 250 5.28 23.98 -2.54
C GLU A 250 4.60 24.40 -1.22
N PRO A 251 3.66 23.62 -0.66
CA PRO A 251 3.14 23.89 0.67
C PRO A 251 4.26 23.77 1.70
N ARG A 252 4.18 24.51 2.81
CA ARG A 252 5.03 24.31 3.99
C ARG A 252 5.01 22.85 4.44
N ASP A 253 6.10 22.38 5.04
CA ASP A 253 6.30 20.96 5.38
C ASP A 253 5.15 20.37 6.21
N GLU A 254 4.58 21.16 7.13
CA GLU A 254 3.47 20.74 7.98
C GLU A 254 2.17 20.49 7.19
N GLN A 255 2.01 21.11 6.02
CA GLN A 255 0.81 20.99 5.18
C GLN A 255 0.96 20.01 4.01
N LYS A 256 2.19 19.60 3.66
CA LYS A 256 2.44 18.67 2.53
C LYS A 256 1.63 17.38 2.64
N GLY A 257 1.65 16.75 3.82
CA GLY A 257 0.92 15.49 4.05
C GLY A 257 -0.60 15.65 3.98
N ALA A 258 -1.17 16.75 4.51
CA ALA A 258 -2.60 17.01 4.42
C ALA A 258 -3.04 17.32 2.99
N THR A 259 -2.23 18.08 2.26
CA THR A 259 -2.44 18.39 0.84
C THR A 259 -2.47 17.10 0.01
N ALA A 260 -1.47 16.23 0.15
CA ALA A 260 -1.40 14.96 -0.57
C ALA A 260 -2.62 14.06 -0.28
N ARG A 261 -3.05 13.98 0.98
CA ARG A 261 -4.25 13.21 1.36
C ARG A 261 -5.53 13.79 0.78
N ALA A 262 -5.69 15.12 0.77
CA ALA A 262 -6.86 15.77 0.18
C ALA A 262 -6.93 15.55 -1.35
N MET A 263 -5.78 15.64 -2.03
CA MET A 263 -5.67 15.35 -3.47
C MET A 263 -6.04 13.89 -3.79
N LEU A 264 -5.46 12.94 -3.06
CA LEU A 264 -5.75 11.51 -3.21
C LEU A 264 -7.22 11.20 -2.90
N TYR A 265 -7.75 11.77 -1.82
CA TYR A 265 -9.17 11.64 -1.45
C TYR A 265 -10.07 12.09 -2.59
N PHE A 266 -9.83 13.27 -3.16
CA PHE A 266 -10.65 13.82 -4.22
C PHE A 266 -10.64 12.93 -5.47
N CYS A 267 -9.46 12.47 -5.89
CA CYS A 267 -9.31 11.57 -7.03
C CYS A 267 -10.04 10.23 -6.85
N ILE A 268 -10.03 9.65 -5.64
CA ILE A 268 -10.74 8.41 -5.34
C ILE A 268 -12.25 8.67 -5.25
N ARG A 269 -12.67 9.72 -4.55
CA ARG A 269 -14.08 10.01 -4.25
C ARG A 269 -14.87 10.47 -5.48
N TYR A 270 -14.25 11.30 -6.32
CA TYR A 270 -14.92 12.02 -7.42
C TYR A 270 -14.38 11.67 -8.80
N GLN A 271 -13.05 11.59 -8.95
CA GLN A 271 -12.23 11.32 -10.16
C GLN A 271 -11.24 12.46 -10.43
N ASP A 272 -10.26 12.20 -11.29
CA ASP A 272 -9.41 13.23 -11.89
C ASP A 272 -9.98 13.62 -13.26
N TYR A 273 -10.77 14.68 -13.29
CA TYR A 273 -11.45 15.13 -14.51
C TYR A 273 -10.52 15.72 -15.57
N SER A 274 -9.31 16.15 -15.17
CA SER A 274 -8.42 16.96 -16.01
C SER A 274 -6.99 16.40 -16.09
N ASN A 275 -6.77 15.14 -15.69
CA ASN A 275 -5.44 14.53 -15.50
C ASN A 275 -4.49 15.43 -14.68
N PHE A 276 -5.07 16.14 -13.70
CA PHE A 276 -4.35 17.08 -12.88
C PHE A 276 -3.31 16.37 -12.02
N ILE A 277 -3.62 15.20 -11.47
CA ILE A 277 -2.71 14.45 -10.61
C ILE A 277 -1.56 13.82 -11.40
N ASP A 278 -1.86 13.30 -12.60
CA ASP A 278 -0.87 12.64 -13.46
C ASP A 278 0.27 13.60 -13.84
N SER A 279 -0.05 14.87 -14.06
CA SER A 279 0.95 15.90 -14.40
C SER A 279 1.88 16.28 -13.24
N GLN A 280 1.65 15.76 -12.03
CA GLN A 280 2.36 16.13 -10.80
C GLN A 280 3.27 15.03 -10.27
N GLU A 281 3.26 13.82 -10.83
CA GLU A 281 4.08 12.71 -10.31
C GLU A 281 5.59 12.94 -10.45
N GLU A 282 6.01 13.84 -11.34
CA GLU A 282 7.42 14.14 -11.65
C GLU A 282 7.92 15.51 -11.10
N LEU A 283 7.09 16.24 -10.32
CA LEU A 283 7.36 17.60 -9.81
C LEU A 283 7.79 17.64 -8.33
#